data_AF-A0A7Y4UHN5-F1
#
_entry.id   AF-A0A7Y4UHN5-F1
#
_cell.length_a   1.000
_cell.length_b   1.000
_cell.length_c   1.000
_cell.angle_alpha   90.00
_cell.angle_beta   90.00
_cell.angle_gamma   90.00
#
_symmetry.space_group_name_H-M   'P 1'
#
loop_
_entity.id
_entity.type
_entity.pdbx_description
1 polymer ?
#
loop_
_entity_poly.entity_id
_entity_poly.type
_entity_poly.pdbx_seq_one_letter_code
_entity_poly.pdbx_strand_id
1 'polypeptide(L)'
;MAVATGELVARTWLSHARQSLGASRKKSRPAELVEFVNEALATPPELAAQTLISLADSSLIVDNDWKQELLEQAFYLAGKAKHPLPLQQVEGFEVDTRAGLLSYALSQQVDTLSLRTETLRALVKVNAVRAKELLIEMLPLKIAPVACEQATSMGKIEPFYQVAGLVIQKGFTAEERERSLPLELLERLIGEATHPLQIKGTLALILSFGFETDLSANQSVLTIRNPDQFVAQKNRLLSRWQEALRTGVVDARSFALAYSSREFIIEFGKVLVEYRRLKQPMAEVLLSGRQWLARQFSQHTCRATTRVTPDVLPVALQNYNGFLALSERPLELMTVEEFQSVAPKQSAVAHRYWQTPQTKALLLSLKSLRFGSMEKQIELKNAGKPIAPLSVAERETLDWHRQLNEFLQDLEKWKPEDEASPLDYFHQRCITYGAVIELTPAGSMRERLLGEYLNFLQTQRWQNESFVEWLWHVRQLPKRAGAADQRWVHEAYANALDNVLQLLAKRDKLLGTKTTPQK
;
A
#
# COMPACT_ATOMS: atom_id res chain seq x y z
N MET A 1 -19.44 15.36 -24.27
CA MET A 1 -19.53 16.71 -23.66
C MET A 1 -18.92 16.84 -22.25
N ALA A 2 -18.48 15.75 -21.59
CA ALA A 2 -17.90 15.81 -20.23
C ALA A 2 -16.35 15.97 -20.16
N VAL A 3 -15.65 16.00 -21.30
CA VAL A 3 -14.18 16.12 -21.34
C VAL A 3 -13.72 17.59 -21.39
N ALA A 4 -14.56 18.49 -21.92
CA ALA A 4 -14.23 19.90 -22.12
C ALA A 4 -14.28 20.75 -20.82
N THR A 5 -14.93 20.25 -19.76
CA THR A 5 -15.08 20.99 -18.49
C THR A 5 -13.86 20.83 -17.58
N GLY A 6 -13.12 19.72 -17.66
CA GLY A 6 -11.90 19.49 -16.85
C GLY A 6 -10.71 20.37 -17.28
N GLU A 7 -10.52 20.55 -18.59
CA GLU A 7 -9.45 21.40 -19.13
C GLU A 7 -9.69 22.89 -18.87
N LEU A 8 -10.95 23.32 -18.90
CA LEU A 8 -11.33 24.71 -18.65
C LEU A 8 -11.16 25.09 -17.17
N VAL A 9 -11.45 24.18 -16.25
CA VAL A 9 -11.21 24.33 -14.80
C VAL A 9 -9.71 24.32 -14.48
N ALA A 10 -8.91 23.48 -15.14
CA ALA A 10 -7.45 23.45 -14.97
C ALA A 10 -6.77 24.74 -15.46
N ARG A 11 -7.23 25.31 -16.58
CA ARG A 11 -6.68 26.57 -17.13
C ARG A 11 -7.09 27.80 -16.32
N THR A 12 -8.30 27.82 -15.77
CA THR A 12 -8.74 28.88 -14.84
C THR A 12 -8.06 28.76 -13.47
N TRP A 13 -7.69 27.56 -13.03
CA TRP A 13 -6.85 27.36 -11.84
C TRP A 13 -5.42 27.86 -12.01
N LEU A 14 -4.78 27.63 -13.16
CA LEU A 14 -3.43 28.15 -13.43
C LEU A 14 -3.40 29.69 -13.50
N SER A 15 -4.50 30.35 -13.88
CA SER A 15 -4.60 31.81 -13.90
C SER A 15 -4.97 32.40 -12.52
N HIS A 16 -5.83 31.74 -11.75
CA HIS A 16 -6.15 32.16 -10.38
C HIS A 16 -5.03 31.88 -9.39
N ALA A 17 -4.31 30.76 -9.53
CA ALA A 17 -3.07 30.52 -8.79
C ALA A 17 -2.03 31.61 -9.13
N ARG A 18 -1.98 32.11 -10.37
CA ARG A 18 -1.13 33.27 -10.72
C ARG A 18 -1.57 34.58 -10.10
N GLN A 19 -2.87 34.84 -9.98
CA GLN A 19 -3.40 36.09 -9.42
C GLN A 19 -3.41 36.12 -7.88
N SER A 20 -3.57 34.99 -7.19
CA SER A 20 -3.46 34.93 -5.73
C SER A 20 -2.01 35.00 -5.21
N LEU A 21 -1.00 34.78 -6.08
CA LEU A 21 0.43 34.90 -5.76
C LEU A 21 0.93 36.34 -5.55
N GLY A 22 0.06 37.37 -5.70
CA GLY A 22 0.45 38.78 -5.73
C GLY A 22 0.26 39.60 -4.43
N ALA A 23 -0.43 39.10 -3.40
CA ALA A 23 -0.88 39.96 -2.28
C ALA A 23 -0.61 39.44 -0.86
N SER A 24 0.22 38.39 -0.69
CA SER A 24 0.84 38.08 0.60
C SER A 24 2.30 38.48 0.53
N ARG A 25 2.81 39.19 1.54
CA ARG A 25 4.23 39.57 1.70
C ARG A 25 5.04 38.26 1.80
N LYS A 26 5.40 37.67 0.66
CA LYS A 26 6.13 36.39 0.60
C LYS A 26 7.43 36.57 1.37
N LYS A 27 7.56 35.84 2.48
CA LYS A 27 8.87 35.56 3.07
C LYS A 27 9.75 35.02 1.94
N SER A 28 10.93 35.60 1.75
CA SER A 28 11.86 35.16 0.72
C SER A 28 12.17 33.67 0.93
N ARG A 29 11.74 32.82 0.00
CA ARG A 29 11.96 31.37 0.08
C ARG A 29 13.44 31.06 -0.20
N PRO A 30 14.08 30.11 0.50
CA PRO A 30 15.46 29.73 0.22
C PRO A 30 15.60 29.23 -1.22
N ALA A 31 16.52 29.82 -2.00
CA ALA A 31 16.68 29.52 -3.42
C ALA A 31 16.98 28.03 -3.68
N GLU A 32 17.84 27.41 -2.87
CA GLU A 32 18.20 25.99 -2.96
C GLU A 32 16.97 25.07 -2.84
N LEU A 33 16.04 25.39 -1.93
CA LEU A 33 14.82 24.61 -1.73
C LEU A 33 13.81 24.82 -2.88
N VAL A 34 13.75 26.03 -3.44
CA VAL A 34 12.91 26.30 -4.63
C VAL A 34 13.41 25.53 -5.84
N GLU A 35 14.73 25.50 -6.06
CA GLU A 35 15.36 24.73 -7.12
C GLU A 35 15.10 23.23 -6.94
N PHE A 36 15.27 22.70 -5.71
CA PHE A 36 14.95 21.30 -5.41
C PHE A 36 13.48 20.94 -5.66
N VAL A 37 12.54 21.85 -5.37
CA VAL A 37 11.13 21.66 -5.72
C VAL A 37 10.94 21.58 -7.24
N ASN A 38 11.59 22.46 -8.00
CA ASN A 38 11.49 22.43 -9.46
C ASN A 38 12.06 21.14 -10.07
N GLU A 39 13.18 20.66 -9.55
CA GLU A 39 13.75 19.35 -9.92
C GLU A 39 12.78 18.22 -9.60
N ALA A 40 12.16 18.23 -8.41
CA ALA A 40 11.17 17.21 -8.04
C ALA A 40 9.97 17.21 -8.99
N LEU A 41 9.48 18.37 -9.39
CA LEU A 41 8.35 18.53 -10.33
C LEU A 41 8.67 18.02 -11.75
N ALA A 42 9.95 17.88 -12.10
CA ALA A 42 10.39 17.31 -13.38
C ALA A 42 10.44 15.77 -13.39
N THR A 43 10.18 15.12 -12.26
CA THR A 43 10.17 13.65 -12.14
C THR A 43 8.77 13.05 -12.28
N PRO A 44 8.63 11.72 -12.42
CA PRO A 44 7.31 11.07 -12.46
C PRO A 44 6.44 11.43 -11.24
N PRO A 45 5.10 11.52 -11.43
CA PRO A 45 4.18 12.11 -10.46
C PRO A 45 4.23 11.44 -9.08
N GLU A 46 4.50 10.13 -9.03
CA GLU A 46 4.65 9.37 -7.79
C GLU A 46 5.81 9.90 -6.93
N LEU A 47 6.98 10.13 -7.55
CA LEU A 47 8.16 10.62 -6.84
C LEU A 47 8.06 12.12 -6.55
N ALA A 48 7.54 12.89 -7.49
CA ALA A 48 7.30 14.32 -7.29
C ALA A 48 6.40 14.54 -6.06
N ALA A 49 5.21 13.93 -6.03
CA ALA A 49 4.28 14.05 -4.91
C ALA A 49 4.92 13.60 -3.59
N GLN A 50 5.58 12.44 -3.55
CA GLN A 50 6.21 11.96 -2.33
C GLN A 50 7.32 12.91 -1.82
N THR A 51 8.09 13.50 -2.73
CA THR A 51 9.16 14.45 -2.39
C THR A 51 8.58 15.74 -1.81
N LEU A 52 7.52 16.29 -2.41
CA LEU A 52 6.84 17.48 -1.90
C LEU A 52 6.21 17.25 -0.52
N ILE A 53 5.57 16.09 -0.30
CA ILE A 53 5.02 15.70 1.01
C ILE A 53 6.14 15.65 2.05
N SER A 54 7.26 15.00 1.72
CA SER A 54 8.39 14.83 2.64
C SER A 54 9.05 16.17 2.98
N LEU A 55 9.13 17.08 2.01
CA LEU A 55 9.67 18.42 2.22
C LEU A 55 8.74 19.27 3.11
N ALA A 56 7.43 19.21 2.90
CA ALA A 56 6.45 19.93 3.72
C ALA A 56 6.40 19.41 5.18
N ASP A 57 6.56 18.11 5.39
CA ASP A 57 6.64 17.51 6.75
C ASP A 57 8.01 17.73 7.43
N SER A 58 9.01 18.20 6.69
CA SER A 58 10.34 18.52 7.24
C SER A 58 10.35 19.82 8.07
N SER A 59 11.43 19.99 8.84
CA SER A 59 11.75 21.25 9.54
C SER A 59 12.41 22.29 8.64
N LEU A 60 12.80 21.93 7.40
CA LEU A 60 13.47 22.85 6.46
C LEU A 60 12.53 23.97 5.97
N ILE A 61 11.23 23.66 5.89
CA ILE A 61 10.20 24.63 5.58
C ILE A 61 9.48 24.96 6.88
N VAL A 62 9.53 26.22 7.31
CA VAL A 62 8.82 26.71 8.51
C VAL A 62 7.55 27.48 8.11
N ASP A 63 7.49 27.97 6.88
CA ASP A 63 6.37 28.75 6.37
C ASP A 63 5.16 27.84 6.06
N ASN A 64 4.10 27.96 6.87
CA ASN A 64 2.89 27.17 6.73
C ASN A 64 2.16 27.43 5.40
N ASP A 65 2.21 28.66 4.87
CA ASP A 65 1.60 28.97 3.57
C ASP A 65 2.32 28.18 2.47
N TRP A 66 3.65 28.13 2.53
CA TRP A 66 4.42 27.33 1.58
C TRP A 66 4.24 25.82 1.79
N LYS A 67 4.14 25.33 3.03
CA LYS A 67 3.79 23.92 3.29
C LYS A 67 2.45 23.55 2.66
N GLN A 68 1.44 24.40 2.82
CA GLN A 68 0.13 24.20 2.21
C GLN A 68 0.26 24.15 0.69
N GLU A 69 0.93 25.12 0.05
CA GLU A 69 1.13 25.13 -1.41
C GLU A 69 1.77 23.83 -1.92
N LEU A 70 2.81 23.33 -1.24
CA LEU A 70 3.49 22.09 -1.62
C LEU A 70 2.60 20.87 -1.46
N LEU A 71 1.82 20.81 -0.38
CA LEU A 71 0.89 19.70 -0.12
C LEU A 71 -0.25 19.70 -1.13
N GLU A 72 -0.82 20.86 -1.48
CA GLU A 72 -1.84 20.93 -2.54
C GLU A 72 -1.30 20.48 -3.89
N GLN A 73 -0.09 20.92 -4.27
CA GLN A 73 0.56 20.42 -5.49
C GLN A 73 0.79 18.92 -5.44
N ALA A 74 1.25 18.38 -4.31
CA ALA A 74 1.44 16.95 -4.12
C ALA A 74 0.13 16.16 -4.29
N PHE A 75 -0.98 16.67 -3.77
CA PHE A 75 -2.30 16.05 -3.91
C PHE A 75 -2.73 15.89 -5.38
N TYR A 76 -2.54 16.94 -6.18
CA TYR A 76 -2.90 16.93 -7.59
C TYR A 76 -1.91 16.11 -8.43
N LEU A 77 -0.61 16.11 -8.10
CA LEU A 77 0.38 15.24 -8.73
C LEU A 77 0.12 13.76 -8.43
N ALA A 78 -0.20 13.42 -7.18
CA ALA A 78 -0.59 12.07 -6.78
C ALA A 78 -1.79 11.55 -7.59
N GLY A 79 -2.71 12.44 -7.98
CA GLY A 79 -3.82 12.13 -8.88
C GLY A 79 -3.40 11.62 -10.27
N LYS A 80 -2.15 11.83 -10.67
CA LYS A 80 -1.57 11.41 -11.95
C LYS A 80 -0.70 10.15 -11.83
N ALA A 81 -0.55 9.58 -10.64
CA ALA A 81 0.14 8.32 -10.46
C ALA A 81 -0.50 7.20 -11.29
N LYS A 82 0.30 6.26 -11.79
CA LYS A 82 -0.15 5.19 -12.68
C LYS A 82 -1.14 4.24 -12.00
N HIS A 83 -0.92 3.98 -10.70
CA HIS A 83 -1.75 3.07 -9.92
C HIS A 83 -2.72 3.86 -9.04
N PRO A 84 -4.05 3.76 -9.26
CA PRO A 84 -5.02 4.55 -8.51
C PRO A 84 -5.24 4.05 -7.07
N LEU A 85 -5.01 2.77 -6.82
CA LEU A 85 -5.24 2.09 -5.56
C LEU A 85 -4.03 1.22 -5.20
N PRO A 86 -3.79 0.96 -3.91
CA PRO A 86 -2.76 0.03 -3.51
C PRO A 86 -3.15 -1.38 -4.00
N LEU A 87 -2.17 -2.13 -4.48
CA LEU A 87 -2.31 -3.53 -4.83
C LEU A 87 -1.33 -4.34 -4.02
N GLN A 88 -1.71 -5.57 -3.70
CA GLN A 88 -0.81 -6.55 -3.12
C GLN A 88 -1.01 -7.91 -3.77
N GLN A 89 -0.07 -8.81 -3.53
CA GLN A 89 -0.20 -10.19 -3.97
C GLN A 89 -1.27 -10.92 -3.13
N VAL A 90 -1.96 -11.88 -3.74
CA VAL A 90 -2.85 -12.79 -3.00
C VAL A 90 -2.05 -13.54 -1.92
N GLU A 91 -2.61 -13.67 -0.73
CA GLU A 91 -1.96 -14.39 0.36
C GLU A 91 -1.68 -15.86 -0.01
N GLY A 92 -0.51 -16.36 0.39
CA GLY A 92 -0.08 -17.74 0.07
C GLY A 92 0.34 -17.97 -1.37
N PHE A 93 0.45 -16.92 -2.19
CA PHE A 93 0.91 -17.00 -3.57
C PHE A 93 2.44 -16.93 -3.69
N GLU A 94 2.98 -17.31 -4.84
CA GLU A 94 4.43 -17.43 -5.07
C GLU A 94 5.12 -16.06 -5.22
N VAL A 95 6.18 -15.80 -4.45
CA VAL A 95 6.88 -14.50 -4.43
C VAL A 95 7.61 -14.16 -5.74
N ASP A 96 8.12 -15.17 -6.46
CA ASP A 96 8.85 -15.00 -7.73
C ASP A 96 7.91 -14.88 -8.93
N THR A 97 7.01 -13.91 -8.88
CA THR A 97 6.02 -13.63 -9.93
C THR A 97 5.91 -12.14 -10.20
N ARG A 98 5.36 -11.76 -11.36
CA ARG A 98 5.03 -10.36 -11.68
C ARG A 98 4.18 -9.68 -10.60
N ALA A 99 3.19 -10.40 -10.08
CA ALA A 99 2.31 -9.88 -9.03
C ALA A 99 3.03 -9.70 -7.69
N GLY A 100 3.94 -10.61 -7.33
CA GLY A 100 4.78 -10.48 -6.14
C GLY A 100 5.65 -9.22 -6.21
N LEU A 101 6.30 -9.00 -7.35
CA LEU A 101 7.13 -7.80 -7.54
C LEU A 101 6.32 -6.50 -7.50
N LEU A 102 5.19 -6.44 -8.22
CA LEU A 102 4.31 -5.27 -8.19
C LEU A 102 3.81 -4.98 -6.76
N SER A 103 3.48 -6.02 -5.99
CA SER A 103 3.12 -5.90 -4.58
C SER A 103 4.25 -5.27 -3.75
N TYR A 104 5.50 -5.71 -3.94
CA TYR A 104 6.65 -5.10 -3.27
C TYR A 104 6.86 -3.64 -3.69
N ALA A 105 6.70 -3.34 -4.98
CA ALA A 105 6.85 -1.98 -5.49
C ALA A 105 5.82 -1.02 -4.87
N LEU A 106 4.55 -1.43 -4.83
CA LEU A 106 3.45 -0.62 -4.30
C LEU A 106 3.39 -0.60 -2.76
N SER A 107 4.06 -1.53 -2.06
CA SER A 107 4.22 -1.47 -0.59
C SER A 107 4.89 -0.17 -0.11
N GLN A 108 5.56 0.56 -1.02
CA GLN A 108 6.15 1.87 -0.77
C GLN A 108 5.14 3.02 -0.75
N GLN A 109 3.84 2.75 -0.89
CA GLN A 109 2.76 3.73 -0.78
C GLN A 109 2.87 4.88 -1.80
N VAL A 110 3.25 4.53 -3.03
CA VAL A 110 3.41 5.47 -4.15
C VAL A 110 2.23 5.46 -5.13
N ASP A 111 1.12 4.79 -4.78
CA ASP A 111 -0.15 4.86 -5.50
C ASP A 111 -0.92 6.14 -5.19
N THR A 112 -1.90 6.50 -6.04
CA THR A 112 -2.71 7.72 -5.91
C THR A 112 -3.38 7.83 -4.54
N LEU A 113 -4.04 6.77 -4.06
CA LEU A 113 -4.79 6.80 -2.81
C LEU A 113 -3.85 6.99 -1.62
N SER A 114 -2.75 6.25 -1.57
CA SER A 114 -1.77 6.36 -0.49
C SER A 114 -1.12 7.75 -0.44
N LEU A 115 -0.66 8.28 -1.59
CA LEU A 115 -0.04 9.59 -1.66
C LEU A 115 -1.01 10.72 -1.30
N ARG A 116 -2.25 10.68 -1.78
CA ARG A 116 -3.29 11.66 -1.40
C ARG A 116 -3.64 11.56 0.08
N THR A 117 -3.74 10.35 0.61
CA THR A 117 -4.00 10.11 2.04
C THR A 117 -2.89 10.71 2.91
N GLU A 118 -1.63 10.50 2.55
CA GLU A 118 -0.50 11.06 3.30
C GLU A 118 -0.43 12.58 3.17
N THR A 119 -0.78 13.11 1.99
CA THR A 119 -0.94 14.56 1.79
C THR A 119 -1.99 15.15 2.72
N LEU A 120 -3.17 14.54 2.82
CA LEU A 120 -4.24 15.00 3.72
C LEU A 120 -3.81 14.92 5.19
N ARG A 121 -3.08 13.85 5.57
CA ARG A 121 -2.53 13.70 6.93
C ARG A 121 -1.60 14.85 7.29
N ALA A 122 -0.70 15.21 6.38
CA ALA A 122 0.20 16.34 6.58
C ALA A 122 -0.56 17.68 6.55
N LEU A 123 -1.49 17.84 5.60
CA LEU A 123 -2.22 19.09 5.40
C LEU A 123 -3.13 19.44 6.58
N VAL A 124 -3.73 18.47 7.26
CA VAL A 124 -4.48 18.72 8.50
C VAL A 124 -3.67 19.48 9.56
N LYS A 125 -2.35 19.23 9.64
CA LYS A 125 -1.47 19.89 10.62
C LYS A 125 -1.24 21.37 10.30
N VAL A 126 -1.40 21.75 9.03
CA VAL A 126 -1.07 23.08 8.48
C VAL A 126 -2.34 23.89 8.22
N ASN A 127 -3.30 23.30 7.50
CA ASN A 127 -4.60 23.87 7.18
C ASN A 127 -5.67 22.77 7.11
N ALA A 128 -6.38 22.57 8.23
CA ALA A 128 -7.41 21.54 8.34
C ALA A 128 -8.65 21.83 7.47
N VAL A 129 -9.00 23.10 7.23
CA VAL A 129 -10.13 23.49 6.37
C VAL A 129 -9.85 23.07 4.94
N ARG A 130 -8.64 23.33 4.44
CA ARG A 130 -8.25 22.90 3.09
C ARG A 130 -8.16 21.39 2.96
N ALA A 131 -7.70 20.69 4.00
CA ALA A 131 -7.72 19.22 4.02
C ALA A 131 -9.14 18.65 3.91
N LYS A 132 -10.14 19.30 4.54
CA LYS A 132 -11.57 18.94 4.38
C LYS A 132 -12.02 19.10 2.93
N GLU A 133 -11.71 20.22 2.28
CA GLU A 133 -12.07 20.45 0.87
C GLU A 133 -11.49 19.37 -0.05
N LEU A 134 -10.19 19.07 0.09
CA LEU A 134 -9.54 18.04 -0.72
C LEU A 134 -10.04 16.63 -0.41
N LEU A 135 -10.41 16.32 0.84
CA LEU A 135 -11.07 15.05 1.16
C LEU A 135 -12.39 14.91 0.40
N ILE A 136 -13.20 15.97 0.34
CA ILE A 136 -14.48 15.97 -0.39
C ILE A 136 -14.25 15.73 -1.88
N GLU A 137 -13.17 16.28 -2.47
CA GLU A 137 -12.78 16.01 -3.87
C GLU A 137 -12.42 14.54 -4.14
N MET A 138 -12.00 13.79 -3.12
CA MET A 138 -11.71 12.35 -3.26
C MET A 138 -12.95 11.46 -3.28
N LEU A 139 -14.12 11.99 -2.89
CA LEU A 139 -15.33 11.19 -2.70
C LEU A 139 -16.25 11.17 -3.92
N PRO A 140 -16.91 10.03 -4.23
CA PRO A 140 -16.79 8.74 -3.55
C PRO A 140 -15.49 7.99 -3.89
N LEU A 141 -14.97 7.21 -2.92
CA LEU A 141 -13.87 6.29 -3.20
C LEU A 141 -14.39 5.13 -4.07
N LYS A 142 -13.91 5.04 -5.31
CA LYS A 142 -14.33 4.00 -6.26
C LYS A 142 -13.36 2.83 -6.21
N ILE A 143 -13.84 1.65 -5.80
CA ILE A 143 -13.06 0.41 -5.80
C ILE A 143 -13.74 -0.59 -6.73
N ALA A 144 -13.03 -1.01 -7.77
CA ALA A 144 -13.51 -2.04 -8.67
C ALA A 144 -13.28 -3.43 -8.05
N PRO A 145 -14.23 -4.37 -8.18
CA PRO A 145 -14.03 -5.75 -7.77
C PRO A 145 -12.84 -6.39 -8.49
N VAL A 146 -12.09 -7.23 -7.76
CA VAL A 146 -10.92 -7.95 -8.30
C VAL A 146 -11.34 -9.33 -8.82
N ALA A 147 -10.97 -9.64 -10.06
CA ALA A 147 -11.29 -10.94 -10.66
C ALA A 147 -10.47 -12.09 -10.04
N CYS A 148 -11.05 -13.30 -10.00
CA CYS A 148 -10.40 -14.46 -9.38
C CYS A 148 -9.13 -14.93 -10.11
N GLU A 149 -8.97 -14.56 -11.38
CA GLU A 149 -7.86 -14.95 -12.24
C GLU A 149 -6.64 -14.03 -12.06
N GLN A 150 -6.83 -12.81 -11.53
CA GLN A 150 -5.73 -11.87 -11.31
C GLN A 150 -4.77 -12.39 -10.23
N ALA A 151 -3.48 -12.14 -10.28
CA ALA A 151 -2.55 -12.58 -9.22
C ALA A 151 -2.39 -11.56 -8.07
N THR A 152 -3.07 -10.42 -8.18
CA THR A 152 -3.10 -9.35 -7.17
C THR A 152 -4.48 -9.25 -6.52
N SER A 153 -4.52 -8.80 -5.27
CA SER A 153 -5.70 -8.31 -4.56
C SER A 153 -5.55 -6.81 -4.29
N MET A 154 -6.64 -6.16 -3.88
CA MET A 154 -6.55 -4.78 -3.37
C MET A 154 -5.66 -4.73 -2.13
N GLY A 155 -4.90 -3.65 -1.96
CA GLY A 155 -4.12 -3.39 -0.76
C GLY A 155 -4.98 -2.85 0.39
N LYS A 156 -4.32 -2.51 1.51
CA LYS A 156 -4.95 -1.90 2.68
C LYS A 156 -5.41 -0.48 2.37
N ILE A 157 -6.66 -0.15 2.70
CA ILE A 157 -7.24 1.19 2.53
C ILE A 157 -7.65 1.84 3.86
N GLU A 158 -7.49 1.12 4.98
CA GLU A 158 -7.78 1.62 6.32
C GLU A 158 -7.07 2.95 6.65
N PRO A 159 -5.82 3.22 6.19
CA PRO A 159 -5.19 4.52 6.39
C PRO A 159 -6.00 5.70 5.83
N PHE A 160 -6.71 5.52 4.71
CA PHE A 160 -7.58 6.55 4.14
C PHE A 160 -8.69 6.94 5.12
N TYR A 161 -9.38 5.93 5.67
CA TYR A 161 -10.47 6.16 6.63
C TYR A 161 -9.97 6.77 7.94
N GLN A 162 -8.80 6.36 8.44
CA GLN A 162 -8.18 7.00 9.61
C GLN A 162 -7.92 8.50 9.40
N VAL A 163 -7.38 8.86 8.22
CA VAL A 163 -7.12 10.26 7.88
C VAL A 163 -8.44 11.01 7.64
N ALA A 164 -9.43 10.40 7.01
CA ALA A 164 -10.76 11.00 6.85
C ALA A 164 -11.37 11.35 8.22
N GLY A 165 -11.25 10.47 9.21
CA GLY A 165 -11.70 10.74 10.58
C GLY A 165 -10.96 11.92 11.21
N LEU A 166 -9.64 12.00 11.03
CA LEU A 166 -8.83 13.12 11.51
C LEU A 166 -9.22 14.45 10.83
N VAL A 167 -9.50 14.43 9.52
CA VAL A 167 -9.98 15.60 8.77
C VAL A 167 -11.36 16.03 9.27
N ILE A 168 -12.28 15.09 9.48
CA ILE A 168 -13.60 15.39 10.06
C ILE A 168 -13.46 15.99 11.47
N GLN A 169 -12.53 15.48 12.26
CA GLN A 169 -12.29 15.96 13.61
C GLN A 169 -11.77 17.40 13.64
N LYS A 170 -10.97 17.83 12.66
CA LYS A 170 -10.24 19.12 12.73
C LYS A 170 -10.65 20.15 11.68
N GLY A 171 -11.21 19.73 10.55
CA GLY A 171 -11.41 20.57 9.37
C GLY A 171 -12.69 21.40 9.35
N PHE A 172 -13.58 21.23 10.34
CA PHE A 172 -14.84 21.96 10.43
C PHE A 172 -14.80 23.07 11.47
N THR A 173 -15.35 24.23 11.12
CA THR A 173 -15.50 25.41 11.99
C THR A 173 -16.55 25.18 13.09
N ALA A 174 -16.64 26.09 14.07
CA ALA A 174 -17.68 26.03 15.09
C ALA A 174 -19.09 26.11 14.49
N GLU A 175 -19.33 27.04 13.56
CA GLU A 175 -20.62 27.19 12.87
C GLU A 175 -21.01 25.92 12.09
N GLU A 176 -20.05 25.31 11.38
CA GLU A 176 -20.31 24.07 10.64
C GLU A 176 -20.64 22.89 11.57
N ARG A 177 -20.06 22.86 12.78
CA ARG A 177 -20.35 21.85 13.81
C ARG A 177 -21.73 22.03 14.42
N GLU A 178 -22.14 23.26 14.68
CA GLU A 178 -23.51 23.56 15.14
C GLU A 178 -24.54 23.08 14.12
N ARG A 179 -24.21 23.18 12.83
CA ARG A 179 -25.02 22.68 11.71
C ARG A 179 -24.91 21.18 11.46
N SER A 180 -24.15 20.43 12.29
CA SER A 180 -23.95 18.98 12.14
C SER A 180 -23.32 18.53 10.80
N LEU A 181 -22.66 19.41 10.05
CA LEU A 181 -21.99 19.07 8.79
C LEU A 181 -20.90 17.97 8.93
N PRO A 182 -20.12 17.88 10.03
CA PRO A 182 -19.19 16.78 10.20
C PRO A 182 -19.88 15.40 10.25
N LEU A 183 -21.07 15.34 10.85
CA LEU A 183 -21.87 14.11 10.92
C LEU A 183 -22.40 13.75 9.53
N GLU A 184 -22.86 14.74 8.75
CA GLU A 184 -23.32 14.52 7.38
C GLU A 184 -22.21 13.93 6.49
N LEU A 185 -20.97 14.44 6.62
CA LEU A 185 -19.84 13.89 5.89
C LEU A 185 -19.51 12.46 6.33
N LEU A 186 -19.57 12.17 7.62
CA LEU A 186 -19.35 10.82 8.16
C LEU A 186 -20.42 9.84 7.66
N GLU A 187 -21.69 10.25 7.66
CA GLU A 187 -22.79 9.46 7.12
C GLU A 187 -22.66 9.21 5.63
N ARG A 188 -22.18 10.20 4.86
CA ARG A 188 -21.87 10.03 3.44
C ARG A 188 -20.78 8.98 3.23
N LEU A 189 -19.67 9.06 3.98
CA LEU A 189 -18.58 8.08 3.89
C LEU A 189 -19.06 6.64 4.18
N ILE A 190 -19.94 6.48 5.17
CA ILE A 190 -20.51 5.17 5.53
C ILE A 190 -21.52 4.71 4.47
N GLY A 191 -22.41 5.60 4.03
CA GLY A 191 -23.45 5.28 3.06
C GLY A 191 -22.91 4.96 1.65
N GLU A 192 -21.75 5.50 1.28
CA GLU A 192 -21.08 5.20 0.01
C GLU A 192 -20.20 3.93 0.07
N ALA A 193 -20.01 3.34 1.26
CA ALA A 193 -19.19 2.14 1.43
C ALA A 193 -19.92 0.90 0.94
N THR A 194 -19.59 0.46 -0.27
CA THR A 194 -20.21 -0.72 -0.89
C THR A 194 -19.26 -1.90 -1.00
N HIS A 195 -17.95 -1.65 -0.98
CA HIS A 195 -16.92 -2.68 -1.12
C HIS A 195 -16.48 -3.26 0.24
N PRO A 196 -16.11 -4.56 0.37
CA PRO A 196 -15.72 -5.16 1.65
C PRO A 196 -14.65 -4.38 2.43
N LEU A 197 -13.62 -3.88 1.73
CA LEU A 197 -12.58 -3.05 2.36
C LEU A 197 -13.11 -1.70 2.88
N GLN A 198 -14.13 -1.13 2.21
CA GLN A 198 -14.76 0.12 2.64
C GLN A 198 -15.63 -0.10 3.87
N ILE A 199 -16.41 -1.19 3.89
CA ILE A 199 -17.24 -1.59 5.04
C ILE A 199 -16.36 -1.78 6.29
N LYS A 200 -15.17 -2.36 6.13
CA LYS A 200 -14.18 -2.48 7.22
C LYS A 200 -13.65 -1.13 7.65
N GLY A 201 -13.25 -0.29 6.70
CA GLY A 201 -12.68 1.03 6.98
C GLY A 201 -13.65 1.97 7.67
N THR A 202 -14.92 1.98 7.26
CA THR A 202 -15.97 2.80 7.88
C THR A 202 -16.38 2.31 9.25
N LEU A 203 -16.28 1.01 9.53
CA LEU A 203 -16.49 0.50 10.88
C LEU A 203 -15.50 1.12 11.87
N ALA A 204 -14.22 1.19 11.52
CA ALA A 204 -13.21 1.83 12.37
C ALA A 204 -13.55 3.31 12.67
N LEU A 205 -14.05 4.04 11.67
CA LEU A 205 -14.54 5.41 11.84
C LEU A 205 -15.70 5.49 12.84
N ILE A 206 -16.71 4.62 12.69
CA ILE A 206 -17.86 4.58 13.59
C ILE A 206 -17.40 4.30 15.02
N LEU A 207 -16.52 3.32 15.22
CA LEU A 207 -16.02 2.97 16.56
C LEU A 207 -15.21 4.11 17.18
N SER A 208 -14.49 4.90 16.39
CA SER A 208 -13.75 6.08 16.87
C SER A 208 -14.61 7.32 17.16
N PHE A 209 -15.92 7.29 16.90
CA PHE A 209 -16.85 8.35 17.29
C PHE A 209 -17.25 8.20 18.77
N GLY A 210 -16.91 9.19 19.61
CA GLY A 210 -16.95 9.06 21.08
C GLY A 210 -17.66 10.20 21.81
N PHE A 211 -17.92 9.99 23.11
CA PHE A 211 -18.55 10.98 24.00
C PHE A 211 -17.49 11.71 24.84
N GLU A 212 -17.74 12.95 25.29
CA GLU A 212 -16.74 13.83 25.95
C GLU A 212 -16.10 13.22 27.22
N THR A 213 -16.78 12.29 27.90
CA THR A 213 -16.26 11.62 29.11
C THR A 213 -15.41 10.38 28.85
N ASP A 214 -15.31 9.90 27.60
CA ASP A 214 -14.37 8.85 27.24
C ASP A 214 -12.94 9.46 27.26
N LEU A 215 -12.19 9.15 28.32
CA LEU A 215 -10.91 9.76 28.77
C LEU A 215 -9.71 9.70 27.78
N SER A 216 -9.93 9.59 26.48
CA SER A 216 -8.94 9.88 25.44
C SER A 216 -9.46 10.95 24.49
N ALA A 217 -9.65 12.17 25.00
CA ALA A 217 -10.10 13.35 24.25
C ALA A 217 -9.29 13.61 22.93
N ASN A 218 -8.13 12.99 22.77
CA ASN A 218 -7.28 13.11 21.59
C ASN A 218 -7.60 12.13 20.44
N GLN A 219 -8.57 11.21 20.57
CA GLN A 219 -8.84 10.19 19.54
C GLN A 219 -10.28 10.17 18.98
N SER A 220 -11.23 10.89 19.60
CA SER A 220 -12.62 10.88 19.16
C SER A 220 -12.85 11.75 17.91
N VAL A 221 -13.44 11.16 16.86
CA VAL A 221 -13.69 11.85 15.56
C VAL A 221 -14.61 13.07 15.71
N LEU A 222 -15.62 12.96 16.59
CA LEU A 222 -16.47 14.08 17.00
C LEU A 222 -16.77 13.91 18.49
N THR A 223 -16.86 15.03 19.21
CA THR A 223 -17.19 15.06 20.64
C THR A 223 -18.58 15.63 20.81
N ILE A 224 -19.46 14.89 21.47
CA ILE A 224 -20.84 15.31 21.76
C ILE A 224 -20.98 15.46 23.27
N ARG A 225 -21.59 16.57 23.70
CA ARG A 225 -21.79 16.89 25.13
C ARG A 225 -23.09 16.32 25.69
N ASN A 226 -24.10 16.15 24.84
CA ASN A 226 -25.41 15.63 25.23
C ASN A 226 -25.47 14.10 25.01
N PRO A 227 -25.67 13.28 26.07
CA PRO A 227 -25.75 11.83 25.95
C PRO A 227 -26.82 11.32 24.98
N ASP A 228 -28.01 11.93 24.97
CA ASP A 228 -29.12 11.50 24.11
C ASP A 228 -28.82 11.79 22.64
N GLN A 229 -28.24 12.96 22.36
CA GLN A 229 -27.79 13.31 21.02
C GLN A 229 -26.67 12.38 20.55
N PHE A 230 -25.74 12.03 21.43
CA PHE A 230 -24.67 11.08 21.13
C PHE A 230 -25.23 9.71 20.76
N VAL A 231 -26.16 9.17 21.55
CA VAL A 231 -26.83 7.89 21.28
C VAL A 231 -27.58 7.95 19.94
N ALA A 232 -28.35 9.00 19.69
CA ALA A 232 -29.11 9.17 18.45
C ALA A 232 -28.21 9.20 17.21
N GLN A 233 -27.11 9.98 17.25
CA GLN A 233 -26.17 10.07 16.13
C GLN A 233 -25.39 8.77 15.93
N LYS A 234 -24.92 8.15 17.00
CA LYS A 234 -24.22 6.85 16.93
C LYS A 234 -25.14 5.77 16.33
N ASN A 235 -26.40 5.72 16.74
CA ASN A 235 -27.40 4.82 16.17
C ASN A 235 -27.60 5.07 14.68
N ARG A 236 -27.70 6.33 14.25
CA ARG A 236 -27.82 6.69 12.82
C ARG A 236 -26.63 6.16 12.00
N LEU A 237 -25.41 6.29 12.51
CA LEU A 237 -24.20 5.77 11.86
C LEU A 237 -24.20 4.23 11.78
N LEU A 238 -24.58 3.55 12.87
CA LEU A 238 -24.68 2.08 12.90
C LEU A 238 -25.74 1.57 11.93
N SER A 239 -26.90 2.23 11.84
CA SER A 239 -27.95 1.88 10.85
C SER A 239 -27.47 2.07 9.41
N ARG A 240 -26.70 3.13 9.11
CA ARG A 240 -26.10 3.32 7.78
C ARG A 240 -25.09 2.22 7.45
N TRP A 241 -24.27 1.82 8.40
CA TRP A 241 -23.32 0.73 8.22
C TRP A 241 -24.02 -0.63 8.06
N GLN A 242 -25.12 -0.85 8.78
CA GLN A 242 -25.97 -2.01 8.59
C GLN A 242 -26.53 -2.06 7.16
N GLU A 243 -26.95 -0.93 6.59
CA GLU A 243 -27.39 -0.86 5.20
C GLU A 243 -26.25 -1.14 4.21
N ALA A 244 -25.04 -0.68 4.51
CA ALA A 244 -23.84 -1.03 3.73
C ALA A 244 -23.55 -2.54 3.73
N LEU A 245 -23.77 -3.24 4.85
CA LEU A 245 -23.71 -4.71 4.86
C LEU A 245 -24.76 -5.32 3.94
N ARG A 246 -25.98 -4.79 3.90
CA ARG A 246 -27.10 -5.31 3.08
C ARG A 246 -26.87 -5.11 1.58
N THR A 247 -26.36 -3.95 1.19
CA THR A 247 -26.21 -3.53 -0.21
C THR A 247 -24.81 -3.75 -0.79
N GLY A 248 -23.83 -4.07 0.07
CA GLY A 248 -22.44 -4.24 -0.32
C GLY A 248 -22.24 -5.30 -1.41
N VAL A 249 -21.29 -5.02 -2.30
CA VAL A 249 -20.93 -5.90 -3.42
C VAL A 249 -20.20 -7.14 -2.93
N VAL A 250 -20.29 -8.22 -3.72
CA VAL A 250 -19.51 -9.43 -3.49
C VAL A 250 -18.15 -9.29 -4.18
N ASP A 251 -17.07 -9.33 -3.40
CA ASP A 251 -15.69 -9.44 -3.89
C ASP A 251 -14.95 -10.41 -2.97
N ALA A 252 -14.82 -11.65 -3.43
CA ALA A 252 -14.20 -12.74 -2.70
C ALA A 252 -12.78 -12.44 -2.21
N ARG A 253 -11.99 -11.74 -3.04
CA ARG A 253 -10.57 -11.50 -2.77
C ARG A 253 -10.41 -10.40 -1.75
N SER A 254 -11.11 -9.31 -1.97
CA SER A 254 -11.11 -8.18 -1.07
C SER A 254 -11.74 -8.56 0.26
N PHE A 255 -12.77 -9.42 0.25
CA PHE A 255 -13.35 -9.99 1.46
C PHE A 255 -12.36 -10.86 2.22
N ALA A 256 -11.71 -11.83 1.56
CA ALA A 256 -10.73 -12.72 2.20
C ALA A 256 -9.58 -11.93 2.86
N LEU A 257 -9.13 -10.86 2.22
CA LEU A 257 -8.13 -9.96 2.77
C LEU A 257 -8.66 -9.11 3.93
N ALA A 258 -9.81 -8.45 3.73
CA ALA A 258 -10.38 -7.54 4.73
C ALA A 258 -10.75 -8.30 6.00
N TYR A 259 -11.16 -9.55 5.85
CA TYR A 259 -11.82 -10.33 6.87
C TYR A 259 -11.22 -11.72 6.94
N SER A 260 -9.96 -11.78 7.40
CA SER A 260 -9.46 -13.03 7.98
C SER A 260 -10.42 -13.45 9.11
N SER A 261 -10.58 -14.76 9.32
CA SER A 261 -11.57 -15.30 10.28
C SER A 261 -11.45 -14.71 11.68
N ARG A 262 -10.25 -14.23 12.07
CA ARG A 262 -9.99 -13.59 13.36
C ARG A 262 -10.33 -12.10 13.37
N GLU A 263 -9.92 -11.35 12.35
CA GLU A 263 -10.11 -9.89 12.32
C GLU A 263 -11.59 -9.51 12.26
N PHE A 264 -12.37 -10.21 11.43
CA PHE A 264 -13.81 -9.94 11.35
C PHE A 264 -14.50 -10.12 12.68
N ILE A 265 -14.20 -11.19 13.41
CA ILE A 265 -14.82 -11.51 14.69
C ILE A 265 -14.47 -10.47 15.75
N ILE A 266 -13.22 -10.00 15.77
CA ILE A 266 -12.80 -8.93 16.68
C ILE A 266 -13.56 -7.63 16.36
N GLU A 267 -13.58 -7.20 15.10
CA GLU A 267 -14.21 -5.93 14.73
C GLU A 267 -15.73 -5.98 14.87
N PHE A 268 -16.37 -7.07 14.45
CA PHE A 268 -17.81 -7.25 14.62
C PHE A 268 -18.20 -7.37 16.10
N GLY A 269 -17.37 -8.04 16.92
CA GLY A 269 -17.57 -8.09 18.36
C GLY A 269 -17.58 -6.70 19.00
N LYS A 270 -16.71 -5.78 18.55
CA LYS A 270 -16.73 -4.38 19.01
C LYS A 270 -18.04 -3.67 18.66
N VAL A 271 -18.62 -3.95 17.50
CA VAL A 271 -19.97 -3.45 17.13
C VAL A 271 -21.00 -3.91 18.15
N LEU A 272 -21.01 -5.20 18.49
CA LEU A 272 -21.98 -5.74 19.44
C LEU A 272 -21.82 -5.17 20.85
N VAL A 273 -20.58 -4.91 21.28
CA VAL A 273 -20.31 -4.18 22.54
C VAL A 273 -20.92 -2.78 22.49
N GLU A 274 -20.78 -2.07 21.37
CA GLU A 274 -21.40 -0.75 21.19
C GLU A 274 -22.94 -0.82 21.21
N TYR A 275 -23.56 -1.79 20.53
CA TYR A 275 -25.02 -1.98 20.59
C TYR A 275 -25.50 -2.20 22.02
N ARG A 276 -24.80 -3.05 22.81
CA ARG A 276 -25.11 -3.25 24.23
C ARG A 276 -24.95 -1.98 25.06
N ARG A 277 -23.87 -1.23 24.83
CA ARG A 277 -23.62 0.06 25.52
C ARG A 277 -24.75 1.06 25.26
N LEU A 278 -25.27 1.08 24.03
CA LEU A 278 -26.39 1.93 23.60
C LEU A 278 -27.77 1.34 23.90
N LYS A 279 -27.84 0.17 24.55
CA LYS A 279 -29.08 -0.59 24.84
C LYS A 279 -29.93 -0.83 23.59
N GLN A 280 -29.29 -1.04 22.44
CA GLN A 280 -29.97 -1.30 21.17
C GLN A 280 -30.12 -2.82 20.95
N PRO A 281 -31.24 -3.26 20.34
CA PRO A 281 -31.40 -4.66 19.98
C PRO A 281 -30.36 -5.07 18.92
N MET A 282 -29.69 -6.19 19.13
CA MET A 282 -28.63 -6.69 18.24
C MET A 282 -29.17 -7.53 17.08
N ALA A 283 -30.42 -8.01 17.16
CA ALA A 283 -30.97 -8.95 16.19
C ALA A 283 -30.84 -8.49 14.71
N GLU A 284 -31.08 -7.21 14.42
CA GLU A 284 -31.05 -6.70 13.05
C GLU A 284 -29.63 -6.57 12.47
N VAL A 285 -28.66 -6.14 13.29
CA VAL A 285 -27.25 -6.09 12.86
C VAL A 285 -26.68 -7.50 12.70
N LEU A 286 -27.06 -8.42 13.58
CA LEU A 286 -26.70 -9.83 13.50
C LEU A 286 -27.26 -10.49 12.22
N LEU A 287 -28.53 -10.22 11.89
CA LEU A 287 -29.14 -10.71 10.66
C LEU A 287 -28.47 -10.12 9.41
N SER A 288 -28.16 -8.82 9.43
CA SER A 288 -27.53 -8.14 8.29
C SER A 288 -26.11 -8.66 8.03
N GLY A 289 -25.33 -8.88 9.10
CA GLY A 289 -24.02 -9.51 9.00
C GLY A 289 -24.10 -10.98 8.54
N ARG A 290 -25.10 -11.75 9.01
CA ARG A 290 -25.35 -13.12 8.54
C ARG A 290 -25.58 -13.15 7.02
N GLN A 291 -26.50 -12.31 6.54
CA GLN A 291 -26.83 -12.22 5.12
C GLN A 291 -25.64 -11.78 4.28
N TRP A 292 -24.84 -10.84 4.79
CA TRP A 292 -23.65 -10.39 4.10
C TRP A 292 -22.58 -11.49 4.02
N LEU A 293 -22.25 -12.15 5.13
CA LEU A 293 -21.35 -13.32 5.12
C LEU A 293 -21.87 -14.42 4.19
N ALA A 294 -23.16 -14.72 4.27
CA ALA A 294 -23.82 -15.69 3.39
C ALA A 294 -23.53 -15.36 1.92
N ARG A 295 -23.75 -14.12 1.48
CA ARG A 295 -23.43 -13.67 0.10
C ARG A 295 -21.94 -13.80 -0.24
N GLN A 296 -21.04 -13.38 0.66
CA GLN A 296 -19.59 -13.41 0.39
C GLN A 296 -19.05 -14.84 0.23
N PHE A 297 -19.54 -15.79 1.03
CA PHE A 297 -19.11 -17.18 0.95
C PHE A 297 -19.89 -18.01 -0.07
N SER A 298 -21.16 -17.69 -0.37
CA SER A 298 -21.98 -18.47 -1.29
C SER A 298 -21.76 -18.08 -2.76
N GLN A 299 -21.55 -16.81 -3.10
CA GLN A 299 -21.64 -16.40 -4.50
C GLN A 299 -20.31 -16.51 -5.25
N HIS A 300 -19.16 -16.25 -4.62
CA HIS A 300 -17.85 -16.25 -5.27
C HIS A 300 -16.76 -16.68 -4.28
N THR A 301 -16.25 -17.92 -4.39
CA THR A 301 -15.00 -18.30 -3.73
C THR A 301 -13.90 -18.41 -4.78
N CYS A 302 -12.82 -17.63 -4.63
CA CYS A 302 -11.64 -17.86 -5.45
C CYS A 302 -10.89 -19.07 -4.88
N ARG A 303 -10.53 -20.03 -5.73
CA ARG A 303 -9.88 -21.29 -5.30
C ARG A 303 -8.61 -21.07 -4.46
N ALA A 304 -7.88 -19.97 -4.69
CA ALA A 304 -6.64 -19.65 -4.00
C ALA A 304 -6.83 -19.14 -2.55
N THR A 305 -7.99 -18.58 -2.21
CA THR A 305 -8.21 -17.90 -0.92
C THR A 305 -8.97 -18.74 0.11
N THR A 306 -9.54 -19.86 -0.30
CA THR A 306 -10.37 -20.72 0.55
C THR A 306 -9.85 -22.15 0.52
N ARG A 307 -9.09 -22.54 1.54
CA ARG A 307 -8.94 -23.96 1.92
C ARG A 307 -10.21 -24.39 2.65
N VAL A 308 -11.33 -24.40 1.96
CA VAL A 308 -12.59 -24.92 2.53
C VAL A 308 -12.50 -26.43 2.40
N THR A 309 -12.42 -27.12 3.54
CA THR A 309 -12.63 -28.56 3.58
C THR A 309 -14.10 -28.80 3.20
N PRO A 310 -14.38 -29.71 2.26
CA PRO A 310 -15.75 -30.14 2.01
C PRO A 310 -16.41 -30.52 3.34
N ASP A 311 -17.67 -30.13 3.49
CA ASP A 311 -18.53 -30.52 4.61
C ASP A 311 -18.18 -29.91 5.99
N VAL A 312 -17.25 -28.94 6.03
CA VAL A 312 -16.90 -28.22 7.26
C VAL A 312 -17.20 -26.73 7.11
N LEU A 313 -18.02 -26.20 8.03
CA LEU A 313 -18.31 -24.76 8.08
C LEU A 313 -17.01 -23.98 8.35
N PRO A 314 -16.63 -22.98 7.54
CA PRO A 314 -15.46 -22.13 7.80
C PRO A 314 -15.43 -21.57 9.23
N VAL A 315 -14.26 -21.52 9.86
CA VAL A 315 -14.07 -21.03 11.24
C VAL A 315 -14.69 -19.64 11.45
N ALA A 316 -14.61 -18.75 10.46
CA ALA A 316 -15.24 -17.44 10.51
C ALA A 316 -16.77 -17.53 10.72
N LEU A 317 -17.42 -18.46 10.02
CA LEU A 317 -18.86 -18.66 10.09
C LEU A 317 -19.27 -19.39 11.37
N GLN A 318 -18.46 -20.35 11.84
CA GLN A 318 -18.64 -20.98 13.15
C GLN A 318 -18.61 -19.95 14.28
N ASN A 319 -17.60 -19.06 14.26
CA ASN A 319 -17.48 -18.00 15.26
C ASN A 319 -18.66 -17.03 15.20
N TYR A 320 -19.16 -16.71 14.00
CA TYR A 320 -20.31 -15.84 13.83
C TYR A 320 -21.62 -16.48 14.32
N ASN A 321 -21.79 -17.80 14.21
CA ASN A 321 -22.91 -18.51 14.84
C ASN A 321 -22.93 -18.29 16.37
N GLY A 322 -21.76 -18.16 17.00
CA GLY A 322 -21.65 -17.76 18.40
C GLY A 322 -22.25 -16.37 18.69
N PHE A 323 -22.14 -15.41 17.75
CA PHE A 323 -22.80 -14.12 17.87
C PHE A 323 -24.30 -14.17 17.64
N LEU A 324 -24.77 -15.00 16.71
CA LEU A 324 -26.21 -15.19 16.46
C LEU A 324 -26.94 -15.69 17.73
N ALA A 325 -26.28 -16.55 18.51
CA ALA A 325 -26.80 -17.04 19.79
C ALA A 325 -26.91 -15.96 20.89
N LEU A 326 -26.29 -14.79 20.71
CA LEU A 326 -26.39 -13.65 21.64
C LEU A 326 -27.59 -12.73 21.36
N SER A 327 -28.33 -12.99 20.28
CA SER A 327 -29.51 -12.22 19.88
C SER A 327 -30.62 -12.33 20.93
N GLU A 328 -31.39 -11.25 21.09
CA GLU A 328 -32.55 -11.20 21.98
C GLU A 328 -33.73 -12.06 21.46
N ARG A 329 -33.70 -12.40 20.17
CA ARG A 329 -34.67 -13.31 19.52
C ARG A 329 -33.96 -14.44 18.78
N PRO A 330 -34.59 -15.62 18.59
CA PRO A 330 -34.00 -16.72 17.84
C PRO A 330 -33.63 -16.28 16.42
N LEU A 331 -32.38 -16.49 16.04
CA LEU A 331 -31.88 -16.31 14.67
C LEU A 331 -31.35 -17.65 14.16
N GLU A 332 -31.61 -17.93 12.88
CA GLU A 332 -31.13 -19.16 12.24
C GLU A 332 -29.61 -19.14 12.14
N LEU A 333 -28.98 -20.23 12.61
CA LEU A 333 -27.54 -20.43 12.45
C LEU A 333 -27.19 -20.66 10.97
N MET A 334 -25.97 -20.33 10.60
CA MET A 334 -25.43 -20.67 9.27
C MET A 334 -25.02 -22.14 9.24
N THR A 335 -25.37 -22.83 8.17
CA THR A 335 -25.09 -24.27 8.00
C THR A 335 -24.23 -24.51 6.77
N VAL A 336 -23.66 -25.71 6.65
CA VAL A 336 -22.73 -26.04 5.56
C VAL A 336 -23.43 -26.02 4.20
N GLU A 337 -24.70 -26.42 4.15
CA GLU A 337 -25.52 -26.52 2.95
C GLU A 337 -25.70 -25.16 2.26
N GLU A 338 -25.68 -24.07 3.01
CA GLU A 338 -25.77 -22.69 2.47
C GLU A 338 -24.56 -22.30 1.60
N PHE A 339 -23.46 -23.06 1.67
CA PHE A 339 -22.16 -22.71 1.06
C PHE A 339 -21.62 -23.77 0.08
N GLN A 340 -22.27 -24.92 -0.04
CA GLN A 340 -21.81 -26.04 -0.88
C GLN A 340 -22.03 -25.80 -2.40
N SER A 341 -22.76 -24.76 -2.80
CA SER A 341 -23.37 -24.68 -4.14
C SER A 341 -22.59 -23.95 -5.23
N VAL A 342 -21.39 -23.42 -4.97
CA VAL A 342 -20.61 -22.73 -6.02
C VAL A 342 -19.22 -23.34 -6.14
N ALA A 343 -19.00 -24.03 -7.26
CA ALA A 343 -17.68 -24.47 -7.65
C ALA A 343 -16.72 -23.25 -7.65
N PRO A 344 -15.56 -23.32 -6.98
CA PRO A 344 -14.67 -22.18 -6.90
C PRO A 344 -14.25 -21.75 -8.31
N LYS A 345 -14.24 -20.43 -8.53
CA LYS A 345 -13.76 -19.84 -9.80
C LYS A 345 -12.30 -20.22 -10.03
N GLN A 346 -11.83 -20.05 -11.28
CA GLN A 346 -10.46 -20.37 -11.68
C GLN A 346 -9.44 -19.75 -10.72
N SER A 347 -8.35 -20.48 -10.48
CA SER A 347 -7.24 -19.99 -9.66
C SER A 347 -6.58 -18.79 -10.32
N ALA A 348 -5.96 -17.95 -9.48
CA ALA A 348 -5.09 -16.88 -9.94
C ALA A 348 -4.02 -17.41 -10.92
N VAL A 349 -3.78 -16.70 -12.02
CA VAL A 349 -2.75 -17.05 -12.99
C VAL A 349 -1.42 -16.46 -12.56
N ALA A 350 -0.48 -17.32 -12.15
CA ALA A 350 0.87 -16.91 -11.78
C ALA A 350 1.75 -16.72 -13.03
N HIS A 351 2.10 -15.48 -13.34
CA HIS A 351 3.19 -15.19 -14.27
C HIS A 351 4.51 -15.31 -13.52
N ARG A 352 5.04 -16.55 -13.47
CA ARG A 352 6.26 -16.92 -12.76
C ARG A 352 7.50 -16.45 -13.49
N TYR A 353 8.48 -16.01 -12.72
CA TYR A 353 9.85 -15.81 -13.19
C TYR A 353 10.62 -17.13 -13.23
N TRP A 354 11.83 -17.10 -13.81
CA TRP A 354 12.78 -18.22 -13.81
C TRP A 354 12.26 -19.49 -14.50
N GLN A 355 11.49 -19.33 -15.57
CA GLN A 355 10.85 -20.46 -16.27
C GLN A 355 11.70 -21.02 -17.40
N THR A 356 12.59 -20.20 -17.98
CA THR A 356 13.43 -20.57 -19.14
C THR A 356 14.62 -21.45 -18.69
N PRO A 357 15.17 -22.31 -19.56
CA PRO A 357 16.34 -23.11 -19.21
C PRO A 357 17.52 -22.25 -18.75
N GLN A 358 17.74 -21.11 -19.41
CA GLN A 358 18.81 -20.17 -19.09
C GLN A 358 18.66 -19.58 -17.68
N THR A 359 17.48 -19.07 -17.33
CA THR A 359 17.24 -18.49 -16.00
C THR A 359 17.24 -19.53 -14.89
N LYS A 360 16.79 -20.76 -15.16
CA LYS A 360 16.91 -21.87 -14.20
C LYS A 360 18.38 -22.20 -13.91
N ALA A 361 19.22 -22.25 -14.95
CA ALA A 361 20.66 -22.46 -14.78
C ALA A 361 21.30 -21.33 -13.96
N LEU A 362 21.01 -20.07 -14.28
CA LEU A 362 21.47 -18.92 -13.50
C LEU A 362 21.02 -18.99 -12.03
N LEU A 363 19.76 -19.34 -11.77
CA LEU A 363 19.24 -19.46 -10.41
C LEU A 363 19.94 -20.58 -9.62
N LEU A 364 20.27 -21.71 -10.27
CA LEU A 364 21.04 -22.79 -9.66
C LEU A 364 22.47 -22.34 -9.35
N SER A 365 23.16 -21.69 -10.29
CA SER A 365 24.50 -21.16 -10.06
C SER A 365 24.51 -20.10 -8.94
N LEU A 366 23.51 -19.23 -8.88
CA LEU A 366 23.35 -18.26 -7.79
C LEU A 366 23.11 -18.95 -6.44
N LYS A 367 22.34 -20.04 -6.40
CA LYS A 367 22.20 -20.87 -5.19
C LYS A 367 23.52 -21.49 -4.78
N SER A 368 24.34 -21.94 -5.73
CA SER A 368 25.67 -22.46 -5.44
C SER A 368 26.61 -21.40 -4.84
N LEU A 369 26.56 -20.16 -5.34
CA LEU A 369 27.29 -19.05 -4.72
C LEU A 369 26.84 -18.76 -3.28
N ARG A 370 25.58 -19.02 -2.94
CA ARG A 370 25.05 -18.78 -1.59
C ARG A 370 25.28 -19.95 -0.63
N PHE A 371 25.13 -21.19 -1.08
CA PHE A 371 25.08 -22.39 -0.23
C PHE A 371 26.21 -23.40 -0.49
N GLY A 372 27.13 -23.10 -1.41
CA GLY A 372 28.16 -24.03 -1.88
C GLY A 372 27.67 -24.97 -2.98
N SER A 373 28.56 -25.80 -3.51
CA SER A 373 28.23 -26.73 -4.60
C SER A 373 27.16 -27.74 -4.18
N MET A 374 26.46 -28.32 -5.16
CA MET A 374 25.42 -29.32 -4.88
C MET A 374 26.01 -30.55 -4.19
N GLU A 375 27.24 -30.93 -4.50
CA GLU A 375 27.97 -32.03 -3.87
C GLU A 375 28.17 -31.73 -2.37
N LYS A 376 28.67 -30.54 -2.02
CA LYS A 376 28.83 -30.11 -0.62
C LYS A 376 27.48 -30.09 0.11
N GLN A 377 26.41 -29.67 -0.55
CA GLN A 377 25.06 -29.68 0.03
C GLN A 377 24.54 -31.11 0.27
N ILE A 378 24.79 -32.05 -0.65
CA ILE A 378 24.45 -33.46 -0.51
C ILE A 378 25.25 -34.10 0.62
N GLU A 379 26.56 -33.82 0.72
CA GLU A 379 27.41 -34.29 1.81
C GLU A 379 26.92 -33.81 3.18
N LEU A 380 26.60 -32.51 3.29
CA LEU A 380 26.04 -31.94 4.53
C LEU A 380 24.72 -32.62 4.89
N LYS A 381 23.82 -32.80 3.91
CA LYS A 381 22.54 -33.48 4.11
C LYS A 381 22.73 -34.93 4.56
N ASN A 382 23.65 -35.68 3.94
CA ASN A 382 23.96 -37.06 4.30
C ASN A 382 24.60 -37.16 5.69
N ALA A 383 25.35 -36.14 6.10
CA ALA A 383 25.91 -36.02 7.45
C ALA A 383 24.91 -35.48 8.48
N GLY A 384 23.64 -35.25 8.13
CA GLY A 384 22.62 -34.70 9.03
C GLY A 384 22.86 -33.24 9.44
N LYS A 385 23.72 -32.51 8.71
CA LYS A 385 24.04 -31.11 8.98
C LYS A 385 23.11 -30.17 8.20
N PRO A 386 22.70 -29.03 8.79
CA PRO A 386 21.89 -28.06 8.07
C PRO A 386 22.68 -27.42 6.93
N ILE A 387 22.02 -27.20 5.79
CA ILE A 387 22.56 -26.38 4.69
C ILE A 387 22.39 -24.92 5.09
N ALA A 388 23.50 -24.27 5.45
CA ALA A 388 23.54 -22.86 5.80
C ALA A 388 24.19 -22.03 4.68
N PRO A 389 23.88 -20.72 4.57
CA PRO A 389 24.62 -19.82 3.69
C PRO A 389 26.13 -19.83 4.00
N LEU A 390 26.97 -19.71 2.97
CA LEU A 390 28.42 -19.61 3.11
C LEU A 390 28.80 -18.39 3.96
N SER A 391 29.77 -18.59 4.85
CA SER A 391 30.37 -17.52 5.65
C SER A 391 31.12 -16.49 4.78
N VAL A 392 31.48 -15.34 5.34
CA VAL A 392 32.30 -14.34 4.62
C VAL A 392 33.66 -14.95 4.23
N ALA A 393 34.32 -15.65 5.16
CA ALA A 393 35.61 -16.29 4.90
C ALA A 393 35.54 -17.34 3.78
N GLU A 394 34.46 -18.13 3.70
CA GLU A 394 34.26 -19.07 2.59
C GLU A 394 34.07 -18.37 1.24
N ARG A 395 33.45 -17.18 1.25
CA ARG A 395 33.24 -16.35 0.05
C ARG A 395 34.47 -15.57 -0.39
N GLU A 396 35.53 -15.55 0.41
CA GLU A 396 36.83 -14.95 0.06
C GLU A 396 37.78 -15.97 -0.61
N THR A 397 37.38 -17.24 -0.68
CA THR A 397 38.21 -18.30 -1.29
C THR A 397 38.36 -18.13 -2.81
N LEU A 398 39.47 -18.64 -3.36
CA LEU A 398 39.70 -18.64 -4.81
C LEU A 398 38.63 -19.41 -5.58
N ASP A 399 38.16 -20.52 -5.03
CA ASP A 399 37.10 -21.34 -5.66
C ASP A 399 35.77 -20.59 -5.74
N TRP A 400 35.41 -19.83 -4.69
CA TRP A 400 34.21 -19.02 -4.72
C TRP A 400 34.32 -17.90 -5.75
N HIS A 401 35.46 -17.20 -5.82
CA HIS A 401 35.70 -16.17 -6.82
C HIS A 401 35.70 -16.72 -8.26
N ARG A 402 36.20 -17.94 -8.47
CA ARG A 402 36.10 -18.63 -9.77
C ARG A 402 34.65 -18.87 -10.16
N GLN A 403 33.83 -19.41 -9.25
CA GLN A 403 32.40 -19.62 -9.50
C GLN A 403 31.67 -18.30 -9.74
N LEU A 404 32.03 -17.23 -9.03
CA LEU A 404 31.46 -15.91 -9.28
C LEU A 404 31.78 -15.44 -10.70
N ASN A 405 33.02 -15.56 -11.15
CA ASN A 405 33.40 -15.14 -12.50
C ASN A 405 32.69 -15.96 -13.59
N GLU A 406 32.57 -17.28 -13.41
CA GLU A 406 31.78 -18.15 -14.31
C GLU A 406 30.31 -17.68 -14.36
N PHE A 407 29.72 -17.42 -13.20
CA PHE A 407 28.37 -16.88 -13.10
C PHE A 407 28.19 -15.54 -13.82
N LEU A 408 29.14 -14.61 -13.67
CA LEU A 408 29.08 -13.30 -14.32
C LEU A 408 29.17 -13.39 -15.85
N GLN A 409 29.95 -14.34 -16.38
CA GLN A 409 29.98 -14.60 -17.81
C GLN A 409 28.63 -15.11 -18.33
N ASP A 410 27.95 -15.97 -17.58
CA ASP A 410 26.63 -16.46 -17.97
C ASP A 410 25.55 -15.38 -17.84
N LEU A 411 25.66 -14.50 -16.84
CA LEU A 411 24.81 -13.32 -16.69
C LEU A 411 25.00 -12.33 -17.87
N GLU A 412 26.21 -12.18 -18.40
CA GLU A 412 26.48 -11.34 -19.56
C GLU A 412 25.86 -11.90 -20.85
N LYS A 413 25.86 -13.22 -21.02
CA LYS A 413 25.28 -13.91 -22.17
C LYS A 413 23.75 -13.83 -22.19
N TRP A 414 23.09 -13.78 -21.03
CA TRP A 414 21.63 -13.72 -20.93
C TRP A 414 21.07 -12.41 -21.49
N LYS A 415 20.13 -12.51 -22.44
CA LYS A 415 19.54 -11.39 -23.19
C LYS A 415 18.02 -11.29 -22.99
N PRO A 416 17.39 -10.14 -23.31
CA PRO A 416 15.94 -9.97 -23.21
C PRO A 416 15.11 -10.99 -23.98
N GLU A 417 15.61 -11.48 -25.11
CA GLU A 417 14.93 -12.44 -25.99
C GLU A 417 14.83 -13.84 -25.38
N ASP A 418 15.63 -14.13 -24.35
CA ASP A 418 15.59 -15.40 -23.62
C ASP A 418 14.38 -15.49 -22.67
N GLU A 419 13.65 -14.39 -22.46
CA GLU A 419 12.54 -14.29 -21.51
C GLU A 419 11.18 -14.06 -22.16
N ALA A 420 10.11 -14.36 -21.40
CA ALA A 420 8.74 -14.20 -21.88
C ALA A 420 8.36 -12.74 -22.20
N SER A 421 9.08 -11.77 -21.62
CA SER A 421 8.97 -10.36 -22.00
C SER A 421 10.23 -9.58 -21.59
N PRO A 422 10.54 -8.45 -22.26
CA PRO A 422 11.63 -7.56 -21.86
C PRO A 422 11.51 -7.04 -20.41
N LEU A 423 10.27 -6.88 -19.91
CA LEU A 423 10.01 -6.46 -18.54
C LEU A 423 10.37 -7.57 -17.53
N ASP A 424 10.05 -8.84 -17.85
CA ASP A 424 10.46 -9.97 -17.01
C ASP A 424 11.98 -10.09 -16.96
N TYR A 425 12.65 -9.93 -18.11
CA TYR A 425 14.10 -9.89 -18.17
C TYR A 425 14.67 -8.77 -17.28
N PHE A 426 14.14 -7.55 -17.39
CA PHE A 426 14.58 -6.44 -16.56
C PHE A 426 14.47 -6.74 -15.07
N HIS A 427 13.32 -7.23 -14.63
CA HIS A 427 13.07 -7.54 -13.23
C HIS A 427 13.92 -8.69 -12.71
N GLN A 428 13.98 -9.79 -13.45
CA GLN A 428 14.81 -10.93 -13.09
C GLN A 428 16.28 -10.51 -13.01
N ARG A 429 16.79 -9.75 -13.99
CA ARG A 429 18.17 -9.26 -13.99
C ARG A 429 18.48 -8.33 -12.81
N CYS A 430 17.55 -7.45 -12.43
CA CYS A 430 17.68 -6.65 -11.22
C CYS A 430 17.75 -7.51 -9.94
N ILE A 431 16.88 -8.53 -9.83
CA ILE A 431 16.89 -9.46 -8.70
C ILE A 431 18.23 -10.19 -8.63
N THR A 432 18.74 -10.65 -9.78
CA THR A 432 20.03 -11.33 -9.92
C THR A 432 21.19 -10.43 -9.48
N TYR A 433 21.29 -9.20 -10.01
CA TYR A 433 22.35 -8.26 -9.60
C TYR A 433 22.34 -8.02 -8.10
N GLY A 434 21.17 -7.70 -7.53
CA GLY A 434 21.14 -7.40 -6.10
C GLY A 434 21.43 -8.61 -5.20
N ALA A 435 21.12 -9.84 -5.64
CA ALA A 435 21.54 -11.05 -4.92
C ALA A 435 23.06 -11.27 -5.00
N VAL A 436 23.67 -11.05 -6.16
CA VAL A 436 25.13 -11.22 -6.34
C VAL A 436 25.91 -10.16 -5.56
N ILE A 437 25.41 -8.92 -5.51
CA ILE A 437 25.98 -7.83 -4.69
C ILE A 437 25.95 -8.21 -3.20
N GLU A 438 24.83 -8.73 -2.69
CA GLU A 438 24.69 -9.19 -1.30
C GLU A 438 25.66 -10.34 -0.98
N LEU A 439 25.91 -11.21 -1.96
CA LEU A 439 26.80 -12.36 -1.81
C LEU A 439 28.28 -12.02 -1.94
N THR A 440 28.66 -11.06 -2.77
CA THR A 440 30.07 -10.71 -2.99
C THR A 440 30.62 -9.99 -1.76
N PRO A 441 31.77 -10.36 -1.15
CA PRO A 441 32.37 -9.60 -0.05
C PRO A 441 32.69 -8.14 -0.43
N ALA A 442 32.86 -7.27 0.57
CA ALA A 442 33.21 -5.87 0.32
C ALA A 442 34.58 -5.75 -0.38
N GLY A 443 34.70 -4.84 -1.33
CA GLY A 443 35.93 -4.62 -2.11
C GLY A 443 35.66 -4.28 -3.57
N SER A 444 36.73 -4.23 -4.37
CA SER A 444 36.68 -3.76 -5.77
C SER A 444 35.72 -4.53 -6.66
N MET A 445 35.56 -5.85 -6.45
CA MET A 445 34.59 -6.65 -7.20
C MET A 445 33.15 -6.22 -6.92
N ARG A 446 32.80 -5.96 -5.66
CA ARG A 446 31.46 -5.50 -5.30
C ARG A 446 31.19 -4.10 -5.84
N GLU A 447 32.16 -3.19 -5.74
CA GLU A 447 32.05 -1.84 -6.34
C GLU A 447 31.82 -1.91 -7.85
N ARG A 448 32.55 -2.80 -8.54
CA ARG A 448 32.33 -3.06 -9.97
C ARG A 448 30.90 -3.53 -10.25
N LEU A 449 30.40 -4.51 -9.50
CA LEU A 449 29.03 -5.03 -9.65
C LEU A 449 27.97 -3.96 -9.38
N LEU A 450 28.20 -3.11 -8.38
CA LEU A 450 27.34 -1.96 -8.10
C LEU A 450 27.32 -0.98 -9.29
N GLY A 451 28.48 -0.69 -9.88
CA GLY A 451 28.60 0.14 -11.08
C GLY A 451 27.89 -0.46 -12.30
N GLU A 452 28.08 -1.76 -12.56
CA GLU A 452 27.41 -2.47 -13.64
C GLU A 452 25.88 -2.46 -13.46
N TYR A 453 25.40 -2.71 -12.25
CA TYR A 453 23.97 -2.71 -11.96
C TYR A 453 23.37 -1.30 -12.09
N LEU A 454 24.07 -0.27 -11.60
CA LEU A 454 23.63 1.11 -11.75
C LEU A 454 23.57 1.54 -13.21
N ASN A 455 24.55 1.14 -14.03
CA ASN A 455 24.53 1.38 -15.46
C ASN A 455 23.34 0.65 -16.13
N PHE A 456 23.06 -0.59 -15.72
CA PHE A 456 21.88 -1.31 -16.18
C PHE A 456 20.58 -0.56 -15.83
N LEU A 457 20.41 -0.05 -14.62
CA LEU A 457 19.22 0.72 -14.22
C LEU A 457 19.03 2.03 -15.01
N GLN A 458 20.12 2.70 -15.40
CA GLN A 458 20.09 3.95 -16.17
C GLN A 458 19.83 3.73 -17.66
N THR A 459 20.35 2.64 -18.22
CA THR A 459 20.20 2.35 -19.65
C THR A 459 18.82 1.84 -20.02
N GLN A 460 18.14 1.19 -19.07
CA GLN A 460 16.82 0.62 -19.28
C GLN A 460 15.72 1.67 -19.03
N ARG A 461 14.94 2.02 -20.06
CA ARG A 461 13.93 3.10 -20.03
C ARG A 461 12.62 2.77 -19.30
N TRP A 462 12.65 1.86 -18.32
CA TRP A 462 11.46 1.39 -17.59
C TRP A 462 10.85 2.44 -16.65
N GLN A 463 11.51 3.58 -16.46
CA GLN A 463 10.96 4.73 -15.74
C GLN A 463 9.65 5.24 -16.33
N ASN A 464 9.43 5.06 -17.64
CA ASN A 464 8.22 5.52 -18.30
C ASN A 464 7.09 4.48 -18.25
N GLU A 465 7.43 3.20 -18.31
CA GLU A 465 6.45 2.13 -18.45
C GLU A 465 6.11 1.45 -17.12
N SER A 466 7.06 1.37 -16.18
CA SER A 466 6.98 0.58 -14.95
C SER A 466 7.70 1.32 -13.82
N PHE A 467 7.37 2.61 -13.66
CA PHE A 467 8.09 3.51 -12.75
C PHE A 467 8.16 2.98 -11.32
N VAL A 468 7.06 2.45 -10.77
CA VAL A 468 7.00 2.01 -9.38
C VAL A 468 7.89 0.79 -9.14
N GLU A 469 7.93 -0.17 -10.06
CA GLU A 469 8.83 -1.33 -9.97
C GLU A 469 10.29 -0.93 -10.21
N TRP A 470 10.58 -0.05 -11.18
CA TRP A 470 11.92 0.50 -11.38
C TRP A 470 12.42 1.24 -10.13
N LEU A 471 11.59 2.12 -9.56
CA LEU A 471 11.91 2.90 -8.36
C LEU A 471 12.14 1.99 -7.15
N TRP A 472 11.41 0.88 -7.05
CA TRP A 472 11.66 -0.14 -6.04
C TRP A 472 13.08 -0.70 -6.15
N HIS A 473 13.51 -1.15 -7.34
CA HIS A 473 14.86 -1.68 -7.56
C HIS A 473 15.95 -0.65 -7.19
N VAL A 474 15.77 0.61 -7.61
CA VAL A 474 16.66 1.73 -7.23
C VAL A 474 16.74 1.85 -5.70
N ARG A 475 15.61 1.90 -5.00
CA ARG A 475 15.61 2.06 -3.53
C ARG A 475 16.12 0.83 -2.76
N GLN A 476 16.11 -0.34 -3.37
CA GLN A 476 16.69 -1.54 -2.76
C GLN A 476 18.22 -1.56 -2.87
N LEU A 477 18.82 -0.88 -3.85
CA LEU A 477 20.26 -0.95 -4.10
C LEU A 477 21.11 -0.52 -2.88
N PRO A 478 20.89 0.64 -2.22
CA PRO A 478 21.65 0.99 -1.02
C PRO A 478 21.48 -0.03 0.12
N LYS A 479 20.29 -0.62 0.26
CA LYS A 479 20.01 -1.64 1.29
C LYS A 479 20.75 -2.94 1.02
N ARG A 480 20.80 -3.37 -0.25
CA ARG A 480 21.47 -4.61 -0.68
C ARG A 480 22.99 -4.48 -0.69
N ALA A 481 23.51 -3.28 -0.99
CA ALA A 481 24.94 -2.98 -0.88
C ALA A 481 25.43 -3.09 0.57
N GLY A 482 24.56 -2.77 1.53
CA GLY A 482 24.87 -2.79 2.96
C GLY A 482 25.57 -1.52 3.43
N ALA A 483 25.77 -1.40 4.75
CA ALA A 483 26.23 -0.16 5.38
C ALA A 483 27.61 0.31 4.89
N ALA A 484 28.51 -0.62 4.55
CA ALA A 484 29.86 -0.30 4.08
C ALA A 484 29.85 0.46 2.74
N ASP A 485 28.93 0.09 1.85
CA ASP A 485 28.89 0.57 0.47
C ASP A 485 27.76 1.58 0.23
N GLN A 486 26.95 1.87 1.25
CA GLN A 486 25.83 2.79 1.14
C GLN A 486 26.28 4.19 0.68
N ARG A 487 27.42 4.67 1.19
CA ARG A 487 27.99 5.96 0.79
C ARG A 487 28.35 5.98 -0.70
N TRP A 488 28.99 4.91 -1.19
CA TRP A 488 29.33 4.75 -2.60
C TRP A 488 28.07 4.84 -3.47
N VAL A 489 26.99 4.16 -3.09
CA VAL A 489 25.73 4.19 -3.87
C VAL A 489 25.13 5.59 -3.92
N HIS A 490 25.11 6.32 -2.80
CA HIS A 490 24.61 7.69 -2.79
C HIS A 490 25.47 8.65 -3.63
N GLU A 491 26.79 8.53 -3.59
CA GLU A 491 27.70 9.30 -4.44
C GLU A 491 27.51 8.94 -5.93
N ALA A 492 27.31 7.65 -6.24
CA ALA A 492 27.03 7.20 -7.59
C ALA A 492 25.68 7.72 -8.13
N TYR A 493 24.66 7.83 -7.28
CA TYR A 493 23.38 8.46 -7.64
C TYR A 493 23.51 9.96 -7.89
N ALA A 494 24.29 10.67 -7.06
CA ALA A 494 24.54 12.09 -7.24
C ALA A 494 25.26 12.42 -8.56
N ASN A 495 26.09 11.48 -9.04
CA ASN A 495 26.86 11.62 -10.29
C ASN A 495 26.23 10.90 -11.49
N ALA A 496 25.04 10.30 -11.33
CA ALA A 496 24.35 9.61 -12.41
C ALA A 496 23.92 10.59 -13.51
N LEU A 497 23.73 10.12 -14.75
CA LEU A 497 23.15 10.94 -15.83
C LEU A 497 21.62 11.10 -15.69
N ASP A 498 21.04 10.33 -14.76
CA ASP A 498 19.61 10.24 -14.56
C ASP A 498 19.12 11.22 -13.48
N ASN A 499 18.21 12.12 -13.88
CA ASN A 499 17.67 13.15 -12.99
C ASN A 499 16.90 12.57 -11.81
N VAL A 500 16.29 11.39 -11.93
CA VAL A 500 15.58 10.75 -10.82
C VAL A 500 16.57 10.25 -9.77
N LEU A 501 17.68 9.64 -10.21
CA LEU A 501 18.75 9.20 -9.30
C LEU A 501 19.41 10.40 -8.59
N GLN A 502 19.72 11.47 -9.32
CA GLN A 502 20.27 12.70 -8.73
C GLN A 502 19.31 13.30 -7.69
N LEU A 503 18.01 13.36 -8.01
CA LEU A 503 16.99 13.86 -7.08
C LEU A 503 16.93 13.00 -5.82
N LEU A 504 16.98 11.67 -5.93
CA LEU A 504 16.97 10.78 -4.78
C LEU A 504 18.19 11.00 -3.88
N ALA A 505 19.39 11.16 -4.45
CA ALA A 505 20.59 11.48 -3.69
C ALA A 505 20.48 12.83 -2.96
N LYS A 506 20.00 13.86 -3.66
CA LYS A 506 19.80 15.21 -3.07
C LYS A 506 18.73 15.18 -1.98
N ARG A 507 17.63 14.45 -2.20
CA ARG A 507 16.57 14.25 -1.21
C ARG A 507 17.11 13.60 0.06
N ASP A 508 17.86 12.51 -0.08
CA ASP A 508 18.40 11.77 1.06
C ASP A 508 19.44 12.61 1.83
N LYS A 509 20.22 13.45 1.13
CA LYS A 509 21.12 14.44 1.75
C LYS A 509 20.37 15.53 2.53
N LEU A 510 19.26 16.04 1.99
CA LEU A 510 18.49 17.12 2.60
C LEU A 510 17.58 16.65 3.75
N LEU A 511 16.90 15.52 3.56
CA LEU A 511 15.85 15.05 4.47
C LEU A 511 16.30 13.89 5.37
N GLY A 512 17.51 13.36 5.15
CA GLY A 512 18.00 12.14 5.76
C GLY A 512 17.36 10.88 5.15
N THR A 513 18.01 9.74 5.34
CA THR A 513 17.45 8.45 4.94
C THR A 513 16.41 8.00 5.96
N LYS A 514 15.12 8.31 5.72
CA LYS A 514 14.03 7.63 6.45
C LYS A 514 13.96 6.18 5.95
N THR A 515 14.64 5.25 6.62
CA THR A 515 14.44 3.82 6.37
C THR A 515 13.03 3.46 6.82
N THR A 516 12.09 3.34 5.87
CA THR A 516 10.82 2.67 6.17
C THR A 516 11.15 1.25 6.63
N PRO A 517 10.83 0.86 7.87
CA PRO A 517 11.02 -0.52 8.30
C PRO A 517 10.14 -1.40 7.42
N GLN A 518 10.75 -2.35 6.71
CA GLN A 518 9.98 -3.46 6.14
C GLN A 518 9.49 -4.29 7.33
N LYS A 519 8.17 -4.46 7.43
CA LYS A 519 7.55 -5.44 8.32
C LYS A 519 7.56 -6.80 7.66
#